data_AF-A0A4Y2EFP6-F1
#
_entry.id   AF-A0A4Y2EFP6-F1
#
_cell.length_a   1.000
_cell.length_b   1.000
_cell.length_c   1.000
_cell.angle_alpha   90.00
_cell.angle_beta   90.00
_cell.angle_gamma   90.00
#
_symmetry.space_group_name_H-M   'P 1'
#
loop_
_entity.id
_entity.type
_entity.pdbx_description
1 polymer ?
#
loop_
_entity_poly.entity_id
_entity_poly.type
_entity_poly.pdbx_seq_one_letter_code
_entity_poly.pdbx_strand_id
1 'polypeptide(L)'
;MRHEKYVNINEAVLEWFKSVQAEKIPVSGPTIPHKAKELAYALGIENFSASNGWLDRFHIRNNITFRSLCGEAADVDPSLCEDWQERLPLLLAGYDDEDIFNMDETALFFRALPNKSMIQKSEEARGGKIPKEWLTISFCVSAAGEKEKPLVIWRCQRPRSYKGKV
;
A
#
# COMPACT_ATOMS: atom_id res chain seq x y z
N MET A 1 -23.21 -31.25 5.46
CA MET A 1 -21.82 -30.85 5.14
C MET A 1 -21.75 -30.49 3.66
N ARG A 2 -21.30 -29.29 3.30
CA ARG A 2 -21.04 -28.97 1.88
C ARG A 2 -19.65 -29.52 1.53
N HIS A 3 -19.57 -30.48 0.62
CA HIS A 3 -18.29 -30.95 0.08
C HIS A 3 -17.55 -29.77 -0.58
N GLU A 4 -16.30 -29.59 -0.20
CA GLU A 4 -15.45 -28.54 -0.75
C GLU A 4 -15.05 -28.92 -2.17
N LYS A 5 -15.45 -28.11 -3.15
CA LYS A 5 -14.98 -28.28 -4.53
C LYS A 5 -13.52 -27.86 -4.62
N TYR A 6 -12.73 -28.63 -5.38
CA TYR A 6 -11.34 -28.32 -5.73
C TYR A 6 -10.36 -28.29 -4.55
N VAL A 7 -10.48 -29.21 -3.58
CA VAL A 7 -9.59 -29.31 -2.40
C VAL A 7 -8.11 -29.30 -2.80
N ASN A 8 -7.73 -30.17 -3.74
CA ASN A 8 -6.33 -30.28 -4.21
C ASN A 8 -5.80 -28.95 -4.77
N ILE A 9 -6.63 -28.18 -5.47
CA ILE A 9 -6.23 -26.86 -6.00
C ILE A 9 -6.09 -25.86 -4.85
N ASN A 10 -7.04 -25.84 -3.92
CA ASN A 10 -6.99 -24.92 -2.78
C ASN A 10 -5.74 -25.16 -1.92
N GLU A 11 -5.39 -26.42 -1.66
CA GLU A 11 -4.19 -26.80 -0.90
C GLU A 11 -2.91 -26.39 -1.63
N ALA A 12 -2.80 -26.73 -2.93
CA ALA A 12 -1.62 -26.38 -3.73
C ALA A 12 -1.42 -24.86 -3.86
N VAL A 13 -2.51 -24.09 -4.03
CA VAL A 13 -2.46 -22.62 -4.09
C VAL A 13 -2.05 -22.04 -2.73
N LEU A 14 -2.54 -22.62 -1.63
CA LEU A 14 -2.17 -22.17 -0.28
C LEU A 14 -0.70 -22.45 0.03
N GLU A 15 -0.19 -23.62 -0.33
CA GLU A 15 1.21 -23.99 -0.15
C GLU A 15 2.12 -23.06 -0.96
N TRP A 16 1.79 -22.83 -2.23
CA TRP A 16 2.48 -21.85 -3.04
C TRP A 16 2.43 -20.45 -2.42
N PHE A 17 1.26 -20.00 -1.96
CA PHE A 17 1.13 -18.68 -1.33
C PHE A 17 2.02 -18.52 -0.10
N LYS A 18 2.11 -19.55 0.75
CA LYS A 18 3.01 -19.57 1.92
C LYS A 18 4.48 -19.48 1.50
N SER A 19 4.89 -20.19 0.45
CA SER A 19 6.27 -20.12 -0.06
C SER A 19 6.65 -18.71 -0.52
N VAL A 20 5.78 -18.06 -1.29
CA VAL A 20 6.00 -16.70 -1.81
C VAL A 20 6.02 -15.67 -0.68
N GLN A 21 5.19 -15.87 0.36
CA GLN A 21 5.19 -15.02 1.55
C GLN A 21 6.49 -15.18 2.37
N ALA A 22 7.03 -16.39 2.49
CA ALA A 22 8.31 -16.64 3.17
C ALA A 22 9.48 -15.94 2.46
N GLU A 23 9.43 -15.84 1.14
CA GLU A 23 10.40 -15.09 0.33
C GLU A 23 10.14 -13.57 0.30
N LYS A 24 9.12 -13.09 1.03
CA LYS A 24 8.68 -11.68 1.07
C LYS A 24 8.35 -11.10 -0.31
N ILE A 25 7.93 -11.94 -1.25
CA ILE A 25 7.57 -11.51 -2.60
C ILE A 25 6.12 -10.99 -2.58
N PRO A 26 5.86 -9.76 -3.04
CA PRO A 26 4.50 -9.21 -3.05
C PRO A 26 3.61 -9.94 -4.06
N VAL A 27 2.46 -10.40 -3.59
CA VAL A 27 1.44 -11.07 -4.41
C VAL A 27 0.36 -10.07 -4.82
N SER A 28 0.22 -9.84 -6.12
CA SER A 28 -0.85 -8.97 -6.65
C SER A 28 -2.19 -9.71 -6.72
N GLY A 29 -3.30 -8.98 -6.70
CA GLY A 29 -4.65 -9.57 -6.76
C GLY A 29 -4.86 -10.59 -7.91
N PRO A 30 -4.41 -10.31 -9.15
CA PRO A 30 -4.51 -11.25 -10.26
C PRO A 30 -3.60 -12.48 -10.17
N THR A 31 -2.57 -12.46 -9.32
CA THR A 31 -1.56 -13.53 -9.26
C THR A 31 -2.14 -14.84 -8.72
N ILE A 32 -2.99 -14.78 -7.68
CA ILE A 32 -3.59 -15.98 -7.07
C ILE A 32 -4.50 -16.72 -8.07
N PRO A 33 -5.45 -16.06 -8.77
CA PRO A 33 -6.23 -16.72 -9.83
C PRO A 33 -5.38 -17.31 -10.95
N HIS A 34 -4.31 -16.63 -11.36
CA HIS A 34 -3.42 -17.12 -12.41
C HIS A 34 -2.72 -18.42 -11.98
N LYS A 35 -2.13 -18.42 -10.77
CA LYS A 35 -1.46 -19.59 -10.23
C LYS A 35 -2.43 -20.75 -10.02
N ALA A 36 -3.65 -20.47 -9.57
CA ALA A 36 -4.66 -21.49 -9.39
C ALA A 36 -5.05 -22.18 -10.70
N LYS A 37 -5.08 -21.44 -11.83
CA LYS A 37 -5.29 -22.03 -13.16
C LYS A 37 -4.10 -22.86 -13.63
N GLU A 38 -2.87 -22.41 -13.41
CA GLU A 38 -1.67 -23.20 -13.72
C GLU A 38 -1.66 -24.52 -12.96
N LEU A 39 -1.95 -24.49 -11.66
CA LEU A 39 -2.01 -25.68 -10.80
C LEU A 39 -3.18 -26.59 -11.20
N ALA A 40 -4.33 -26.03 -11.56
CA ALA A 40 -5.44 -26.82 -12.07
C ALA A 40 -5.08 -27.56 -13.36
N TYR A 41 -4.38 -26.90 -14.29
CA TYR A 41 -3.89 -27.52 -15.51
C TYR A 41 -2.89 -28.64 -15.21
N ALA A 42 -1.92 -28.40 -14.31
CA ALA A 42 -0.93 -29.41 -13.91
C ALA A 42 -1.58 -30.63 -13.23
N LEU A 43 -2.70 -30.44 -12.53
CA LEU A 43 -3.47 -31.50 -11.89
C LEU A 43 -4.50 -32.17 -12.82
N GLY A 44 -4.58 -31.77 -14.10
CA GLY A 44 -5.54 -32.33 -15.07
C GLY A 44 -6.99 -31.92 -14.84
N ILE A 45 -7.24 -30.77 -14.18
CA ILE A 45 -8.58 -30.27 -13.87
C ILE A 45 -8.95 -29.18 -14.89
N GLU A 46 -9.65 -29.57 -15.95
CA GLU A 46 -9.95 -28.68 -17.09
C GLU A 46 -11.08 -27.66 -16.84
N ASN A 47 -11.92 -27.87 -15.82
CA ASN A 47 -13.12 -27.04 -15.56
C ASN A 47 -12.96 -26.01 -14.44
N PHE A 48 -11.72 -25.72 -14.03
CA PHE A 48 -11.46 -24.73 -12.99
C PHE A 48 -11.34 -23.31 -13.57
N SER A 49 -12.30 -22.43 -13.24
CA SER A 49 -12.36 -21.08 -13.80
C SER A 49 -11.66 -20.00 -12.96
N ALA A 50 -11.20 -20.33 -11.75
CA ALA A 50 -10.68 -19.36 -10.76
C ALA A 50 -11.58 -18.12 -10.64
N SER A 51 -12.90 -18.32 -10.52
CA SER A 51 -13.88 -17.23 -10.48
C SER A 51 -13.66 -16.30 -9.28
N ASN A 52 -14.15 -15.05 -9.38
CA ASN A 52 -14.11 -14.11 -8.25
C ASN A 52 -14.75 -14.71 -6.99
N GLY A 53 -15.87 -15.42 -7.13
CA GLY A 53 -16.51 -16.08 -5.98
C GLY A 53 -15.70 -17.25 -5.39
N TRP A 54 -14.82 -17.90 -6.15
CA TRP A 54 -13.84 -18.84 -5.60
C TRP A 54 -12.72 -18.08 -4.87
N LEU A 55 -12.18 -17.03 -5.48
CA LEU A 55 -11.11 -16.22 -4.91
C LEU A 55 -11.52 -15.58 -3.58
N ASP A 56 -12.73 -15.00 -3.50
CA ASP A 56 -13.27 -14.39 -2.29
C ASP A 56 -13.38 -15.42 -1.16
N ARG A 57 -13.87 -16.62 -1.46
CA ARG A 57 -13.94 -17.71 -0.47
C ARG A 57 -12.56 -18.21 -0.07
N PHE A 58 -11.63 -18.30 -1.01
CA PHE A 58 -10.25 -18.68 -0.73
C PHE A 58 -9.58 -17.67 0.21
N HIS A 59 -9.77 -16.37 -0.02
CA HIS A 59 -9.30 -15.32 0.87
C HIS A 59 -9.92 -15.43 2.27
N ILE A 60 -11.25 -15.55 2.37
CA ILE A 60 -11.96 -15.66 3.65
C ILE A 60 -11.49 -16.89 4.44
N ARG A 61 -11.40 -18.05 3.79
CA ARG A 61 -11.02 -19.31 4.46
C ARG A 61 -9.59 -19.30 4.99
N ASN A 62 -8.68 -18.68 4.26
CA ASN A 62 -7.26 -18.67 4.59
C ASN A 62 -6.82 -17.37 5.28
N ASN A 63 -7.78 -16.51 5.65
CA ASN A 63 -7.53 -15.22 6.28
C ASN A 63 -6.54 -14.33 5.48
N ILE A 64 -6.65 -14.37 4.15
CA ILE A 64 -5.81 -13.57 3.24
C ILE A 64 -6.53 -12.25 2.96
N THR A 65 -5.82 -11.14 3.16
CA THR A 65 -6.35 -9.80 2.85
C THR A 65 -5.37 -9.03 1.96
N PHE A 66 -5.91 -8.27 1.00
CA PHE A 66 -5.12 -7.38 0.17
C PHE A 66 -4.94 -6.04 0.89
N ARG A 67 -3.71 -5.72 1.30
CA ARG A 67 -3.36 -4.46 1.96
C ARG A 67 -2.28 -3.74 1.17
N SER A 68 -2.28 -2.41 1.21
CA SER A 68 -1.12 -1.64 0.76
C SER A 68 0.06 -1.93 1.69
N LEU A 69 1.18 -2.31 1.10
CA LEU A 69 2.46 -2.40 1.82
C LEU A 69 2.97 -0.97 2.01
N CYS A 70 2.97 -0.45 3.24
CA CYS A 70 3.63 0.81 3.56
C CYS A 70 5.13 0.55 3.64
N GLY A 71 5.89 1.10 2.68
CA GLY A 71 7.34 0.87 2.57
C GLY A 71 8.12 1.32 3.82
N GLU A 72 7.68 2.40 4.46
CA GLU A 72 8.37 2.96 5.64
C GLU A 72 8.28 2.06 6.88
N ALA A 73 7.22 1.25 7.01
CA ALA A 73 7.04 0.38 8.17
C ALA A 73 7.99 -0.81 8.20
N ALA A 74 8.59 -1.19 7.06
CA ALA A 74 9.52 -2.31 6.98
C ALA A 74 10.96 -1.92 7.37
N ASP A 75 11.29 -0.63 7.35
CA ASP A 75 12.64 -0.10 7.60
C ASP A 75 12.85 0.38 9.04
N VAL A 76 11.81 0.35 9.87
CA VAL A 76 11.89 0.77 11.27
C VAL A 76 12.16 -0.43 12.17
N ASP A 77 13.25 -0.36 12.94
CA ASP A 77 13.60 -1.36 13.95
C ASP A 77 12.55 -1.37 15.08
N PRO A 78 11.90 -2.52 15.37
CA PRO A 78 10.93 -2.62 16.45
C PRO A 78 11.47 -2.16 17.81
N SER A 79 12.75 -2.42 18.13
CA SER A 79 13.33 -1.98 19.41
C SER A 79 13.46 -0.46 19.48
N LEU A 80 13.73 0.21 18.35
CA LEU A 80 13.74 1.66 18.30
C LEU A 80 12.35 2.24 18.58
N CYS A 81 11.29 1.59 18.09
CA CYS A 81 9.91 1.99 18.42
C CYS A 81 9.63 1.85 19.92
N GLU A 82 10.03 0.75 20.54
CA GLU A 82 9.86 0.51 21.99
C GLU A 82 10.59 1.58 22.81
N ASP A 83 11.86 1.86 22.47
CA ASP A 83 12.66 2.91 23.13
C ASP A 83 11.97 4.29 23.05
N TRP A 84 11.41 4.64 21.89
CA TRP A 84 10.71 5.91 21.71
C TRP A 84 9.36 5.96 22.43
N GLN A 85 8.67 4.82 22.59
CA GLN A 85 7.44 4.75 23.38
C GLN A 85 7.68 5.07 24.86
N GLU A 86 8.82 4.67 25.41
CA GLU A 86 9.20 5.01 26.79
C GLU A 86 9.74 6.45 26.90
N ARG A 87 10.53 6.89 25.92
CA ARG A 87 11.23 8.19 25.96
C ARG A 87 10.33 9.38 25.65
N LEU A 88 9.40 9.25 24.70
CA LEU A 88 8.59 10.37 24.24
C LEU A 88 7.71 10.98 25.36
N PRO A 89 6.99 10.19 26.19
CA PRO A 89 6.23 10.75 27.31
C PRO A 89 7.12 11.53 28.31
N LEU A 90 8.36 11.08 28.53
CA LEU A 90 9.30 11.77 29.43
C LEU A 90 9.75 13.12 28.86
N LEU A 91 9.92 13.22 27.54
CA LEU A 91 10.28 14.48 26.87
C LEU A 91 9.12 15.47 26.84
N LEU A 92 7.90 14.95 26.74
CA LEU A 92 6.67 15.75 26.75
C LEU A 92 6.23 16.10 28.18
N ALA A 93 6.84 15.52 29.21
CA ALA A 93 6.50 15.79 30.61
C ALA A 93 6.76 17.26 30.95
N GLY A 94 5.68 18.00 31.21
CA GLY A 94 5.71 19.43 31.53
C GLY A 94 5.17 20.35 30.43
N TYR A 95 4.75 19.79 29.30
CA TYR A 95 3.95 20.50 28.30
C TYR A 95 2.48 20.11 28.45
N ASP A 96 1.58 21.07 28.34
CA ASP A 96 0.15 20.80 28.21
C ASP A 96 -0.14 20.31 26.77
N ASP A 97 -1.22 19.55 26.57
CA ASP A 97 -1.60 19.02 25.25
C ASP A 97 -1.79 20.12 24.18
N GLU A 98 -2.04 21.34 24.62
CA GLU A 98 -2.18 22.54 23.80
C GLU A 98 -0.84 23.01 23.22
N ASP A 99 0.27 22.73 23.91
CA ASP A 99 1.64 23.13 23.53
C ASP A 99 2.39 22.04 22.75
N ILE A 100 1.82 20.84 22.64
CA ILE A 100 2.42 19.72 21.92
C ILE A 100 1.90 19.69 20.50
N PHE A 101 2.71 20.12 19.53
CA PHE A 101 2.34 20.14 18.11
C PHE A 101 3.04 19.04 17.32
N ASN A 102 2.29 18.43 16.40
CA ASN A 102 2.84 17.62 15.32
C ASN A 102 2.66 18.35 13.99
N MET A 103 3.68 18.31 13.14
CA MET A 103 3.67 18.92 11.82
C MET A 103 4.12 17.90 10.77
N ASP A 104 3.33 17.76 9.71
CA ASP A 104 3.67 16.88 8.61
C ASP A 104 3.31 17.51 7.26
N GLU A 105 3.95 17.03 6.20
CA GLU A 105 3.80 17.51 4.83
C GLU A 105 3.08 16.46 3.97
N THR A 106 2.17 16.91 3.12
CA THR A 106 1.57 16.08 2.07
C THR A 106 1.67 16.75 0.71
N ALA A 107 1.78 15.92 -0.33
CA ALA A 107 1.76 16.38 -1.71
C ALA A 107 0.32 16.39 -2.25
N LEU A 108 -0.20 17.57 -2.58
CA LEU A 108 -1.47 17.73 -3.28
C LEU A 108 -1.24 17.82 -4.79
N PHE A 109 -1.59 16.76 -5.51
CA PHE A 109 -1.53 16.71 -6.97
C PHE A 109 -2.80 17.31 -7.61
N PHE A 110 -2.89 18.63 -7.64
CA PHE A 110 -4.10 19.34 -8.12
C PHE A 110 -4.35 19.22 -9.64
N ARG A 111 -3.37 18.75 -10.42
CA ARG A 111 -3.46 18.55 -11.88
C ARG A 111 -3.30 17.08 -12.31
N ALA A 112 -3.19 16.15 -11.37
CA ALA A 112 -3.04 14.75 -11.73
C ALA A 112 -4.34 14.22 -12.36
N LEU A 113 -4.21 13.65 -13.56
CA LEU A 113 -5.26 12.89 -14.21
C LEU A 113 -5.23 11.43 -13.73
N PRO A 114 -6.36 10.70 -13.82
CA PRO A 114 -6.38 9.26 -13.59
C PRO A 114 -5.32 8.54 -14.44
N ASN A 115 -4.61 7.59 -13.84
CA ASN A 115 -3.61 6.77 -14.52
C ASN A 115 -4.21 5.53 -15.22
N LYS A 116 -5.54 5.42 -15.21
CA LYS A 116 -6.33 4.36 -15.86
C LYS A 116 -7.48 5.02 -16.62
N SER A 117 -7.70 4.57 -17.85
CA SER A 117 -8.83 4.98 -18.69
C SER A 117 -9.45 3.76 -19.36
N MET A 118 -10.73 3.85 -19.71
CA MET A 118 -11.37 2.85 -20.56
C MET A 118 -10.90 3.08 -22.00
N ILE A 119 -10.29 2.06 -22.60
CA ILE A 119 -9.81 2.11 -23.99
C ILE A 119 -10.48 1.00 -24.82
N GLN A 120 -10.64 1.23 -26.11
CA GLN A 120 -11.13 0.20 -27.01
C GLN A 120 -10.07 -0.91 -27.17
N LYS A 121 -10.50 -2.16 -27.27
CA LYS A 121 -9.60 -3.32 -27.33
C LYS A 121 -8.68 -3.32 -28.56
N SER A 122 -9.04 -2.61 -29.62
CA SER A 122 -8.27 -2.46 -30.85
C SER A 122 -7.21 -1.35 -30.77
N GLU A 123 -7.22 -0.54 -29.71
CA GLU A 123 -6.29 0.58 -29.55
C GLU A 123 -5.20 0.24 -28.54
N GLU A 124 -3.97 0.65 -28.84
CA GLU A 124 -2.88 0.55 -27.88
C GLU A 124 -3.08 1.57 -26.75
N ALA A 125 -2.84 1.13 -25.51
CA ALA A 125 -2.91 1.94 -24.31
C ALA A 125 -1.76 2.96 -24.24
N ARG A 126 -1.81 4.01 -25.07
CA ARG A 126 -0.82 5.09 -25.07
C ARG A 126 -1.34 6.28 -24.27
N GLY A 127 -0.90 6.38 -23.02
CA GLY A 127 -1.19 7.52 -22.15
C GLY A 127 -0.29 8.72 -22.43
N GLY A 128 -0.82 9.94 -22.30
CA GLY A 128 -0.01 11.15 -22.25
C GLY A 128 0.82 11.22 -20.96
N LYS A 129 1.87 12.05 -20.96
CA LYS A 129 2.65 12.32 -19.73
C LYS A 129 1.72 12.97 -18.70
N ILE A 130 1.46 12.29 -17.59
CA ILE A 130 0.65 12.85 -16.50
C ILE A 130 1.41 14.03 -15.91
N PRO A 131 0.84 15.25 -15.91
CA PRO A 131 1.46 16.38 -15.25
C PRO A 131 1.50 16.12 -13.75
N LYS A 132 2.69 15.83 -13.22
CA LYS A 132 2.94 15.68 -11.78
C LYS A 132 3.18 17.04 -11.15
N GLU A 133 2.29 17.99 -11.38
CA GLU A 133 2.35 19.25 -10.64
C GLU A 133 1.70 19.03 -9.28
N TRP A 134 2.46 19.30 -8.23
CA TRP A 134 1.99 19.20 -6.86
C TRP A 134 2.30 20.47 -6.08
N LEU A 135 1.42 20.75 -5.13
CA LEU A 135 1.66 21.67 -4.02
C LEU A 135 2.12 20.82 -2.84
N THR A 136 3.12 21.29 -2.10
CA THR A 136 3.38 20.74 -0.77
C THR A 136 2.50 21.51 0.20
N ILE A 137 1.70 20.81 0.98
CA ILE A 137 0.88 21.41 2.04
C ILE A 137 1.39 20.84 3.35
N SER A 138 1.79 21.72 4.25
CA SER A 138 2.10 21.33 5.61
C SER A 138 0.91 21.60 6.54
N PHE A 139 0.59 20.59 7.33
CA PHE A 139 -0.41 20.65 8.39
C PHE A 139 0.30 20.60 9.73
N CYS A 140 -0.12 21.46 10.65
CA CYS A 140 0.35 21.46 12.03
C CYS A 140 -0.87 21.39 12.94
N VAL A 141 -0.85 20.44 13.88
CA VAL A 141 -1.99 20.13 14.76
C VAL A 141 -1.47 19.89 16.17
N SER A 142 -2.09 20.52 17.18
CA SER A 142 -1.77 20.24 18.58
C SER A 142 -2.35 18.92 19.05
N ALA A 143 -1.83 18.36 20.15
CA ALA A 143 -2.38 17.16 20.78
C ALA A 143 -3.81 17.40 21.30
N ALA A 144 -4.13 18.64 21.70
CA ALA A 144 -5.49 19.08 22.03
C ALA A 144 -6.43 19.19 20.81
N GLY A 145 -5.90 19.09 19.59
CA GLY A 145 -6.68 19.09 18.35
C GLY A 145 -6.85 20.46 17.68
N GLU A 146 -6.16 21.49 18.17
CA GLU A 146 -6.09 22.79 17.49
C GLU A 146 -5.34 22.65 16.16
N LYS A 147 -5.88 23.27 15.11
CA LYS A 147 -5.34 23.15 13.75
C LYS A 147 -4.84 24.51 13.30
N GLU A 148 -3.55 24.58 13.04
CA GLU A 148 -2.95 25.75 12.43
C GLU A 148 -3.39 25.89 10.98
N LYS A 149 -3.32 27.12 10.46
CA LYS A 149 -3.62 27.37 9.05
C LYS A 149 -2.63 26.60 8.17
N PRO A 150 -3.12 25.78 7.21
CA PRO A 150 -2.23 25.00 6.35
C PRO A 150 -1.25 25.90 5.60
N LEU A 151 0.04 25.53 5.66
CA LEU A 151 1.09 26.24 4.93
C LEU A 151 1.21 25.64 3.53
N VAL A 152 0.94 26.45 2.52
CA VAL A 152 1.05 26.04 1.12
C VAL A 152 2.41 26.44 0.59
N ILE A 153 3.25 25.45 0.36
CA ILE A 153 4.58 25.60 -0.21
C ILE A 153 4.47 25.25 -1.69
N TRP A 154 4.63 26.27 -2.54
CA TRP A 154 4.81 26.07 -3.97
C TRP A 154 6.25 25.65 -4.29
N ARG A 155 6.65 25.68 -5.57
CA ARG A 155 8.02 25.39 -6.01
C ARG A 155 9.04 26.12 -5.14
N CYS A 156 9.89 25.34 -4.48
CA CYS A 156 11.02 25.85 -3.72
C CYS A 156 11.87 26.76 -4.62
N GLN A 157 12.14 27.98 -4.19
CA GLN A 157 12.98 28.94 -4.94
C GLN A 157 14.41 28.40 -5.17
N ARG A 158 14.89 27.47 -4.33
CA ARG A 158 16.19 26.77 -4.43
C ARG A 158 16.12 25.33 -3.89
N PRO A 159 15.84 24.33 -4.75
CA PRO A 159 15.75 22.94 -4.29
C PRO A 159 17.11 22.46 -3.76
N ARG A 160 17.14 21.77 -2.61
CA ARG A 160 18.38 21.29 -1.97
C ARG A 160 19.24 20.40 -2.88
N SER A 161 18.61 19.72 -3.85
CA SER A 161 19.28 18.93 -4.89
C SER A 161 20.22 19.72 -5.81
N TYR A 162 20.23 21.06 -5.75
CA TYR A 162 21.12 21.93 -6.53
C TYR A 162 22.25 22.56 -5.71
N LYS A 163 22.39 22.26 -4.41
CA LYS A 163 23.56 22.67 -3.64
C LYS A 163 24.71 21.69 -3.92
N GLY A 164 25.70 22.12 -4.72
CA GLY A 164 26.93 21.34 -4.96
C GLY A 164 27.32 21.13 -6.44
N LYS A 165 26.66 21.80 -7.40
CA LYS A 165 27.18 21.89 -8.78
C LYS A 165 27.50 23.35 -9.11
N VAL A 166 28.67 23.80 -8.63
CA VAL A 166 29.46 24.87 -9.25
C VAL A 166 30.89 24.38 -9.27
#